data_AF-A0A7S0A2J5-F1
#
_entry.id   AF-A0A7S0A2J5-F1
#
_cell.length_a   1.000
_cell.length_b   1.000
_cell.length_c   1.000
_cell.angle_alpha   90.00
_cell.angle_beta   90.00
_cell.angle_gamma   90.00
#
_symmetry.space_group_name_H-M   'P 1'
#
loop_
_entity.id
_entity.type
_entity.pdbx_description
1 polymer ?
#
loop_
_entity_poly.entity_id
_entity_poly.type
_entity_poly.pdbx_seq_one_letter_code
_entity_poly.pdbx_strand_id
1 'polypeptide(L)'
;ESTGISEPMPVATTFDAKDEKGRLLLGDFAVLDTCVTVIDCVNFLTDYQSHEKAVDRKDLGAEEGDERTIVDLLIDQAEFANVLVLNKTDLVGPEELDKLMGVFKTLNPGARIIQSQFGVVDPKCILNTKTFDLESASMMPGWKAELKGVKHKPETEEYGISSFVYRMDRPFHPDRLEQALSSASGAFPGLLRSKGYAWIASETWWAVEWSQAGFMTTLRAAFPWESCGAPAKSGTRRQELVFIGNAMDETAIREILGGILLTDEEFALGAEAWEQWPTIVSKPVVLPEDKERDPEFTIDIMKKNVGDTIGLKVDEANEIEILELNEGGLFHKWNIEKATENPELVVKVGYGIKAVNGTEGLEGMALIGSSTHLQFRISRFLANRRRKMQRRYVQVLAKGP
;
A
#
# COMPACT_ATOMS: atom_id res chain seq x y z
N GLU A 1 7.29 10.98 -21.07
CA GLU A 1 8.37 10.15 -20.50
C GLU A 1 8.38 10.40 -19.01
N SER A 2 8.23 9.35 -18.21
CA SER A 2 8.19 9.42 -16.75
C SER A 2 9.51 8.87 -16.18
N THR A 3 10.64 9.43 -16.61
CA THR A 3 11.97 9.00 -16.15
C THR A 3 12.33 9.59 -14.79
N GLY A 4 13.25 8.93 -14.07
CA GLY A 4 13.68 9.33 -12.73
C GLY A 4 12.77 8.76 -11.64
N ILE A 5 12.28 9.63 -10.75
CA ILE A 5 11.53 9.26 -9.52
C ILE A 5 10.01 9.05 -9.70
N SER A 6 9.53 8.98 -10.94
CA SER A 6 8.10 8.91 -11.23
C SER A 6 7.56 7.50 -11.00
N GLU A 7 6.43 7.41 -10.30
CA GLU A 7 5.74 6.14 -10.10
C GLU A 7 4.85 5.80 -11.30
N PRO A 8 4.90 4.56 -11.81
CA PRO A 8 4.13 4.18 -13.00
C PRO A 8 2.62 4.13 -12.77
N MET A 9 2.18 3.68 -11.59
CA MET A 9 0.77 3.42 -11.31
C MET A 9 -0.08 4.71 -11.27
N PRO A 10 0.35 5.81 -10.60
CA PRO A 10 -0.37 7.08 -10.66
C PRO A 10 -0.56 7.58 -12.10
N VAL A 11 0.48 7.49 -12.94
CA VAL A 11 0.41 7.88 -14.36
C VAL A 11 -0.61 7.02 -15.09
N ALA A 12 -0.56 5.70 -14.92
CA ALA A 12 -1.52 4.79 -15.57
C ALA A 12 -2.97 5.05 -15.15
N THR A 13 -3.21 5.33 -13.87
CA THR A 13 -4.56 5.63 -13.39
C THR A 13 -5.16 6.91 -13.97
N THR A 14 -4.36 7.85 -14.47
CA THR A 14 -4.88 9.06 -15.15
C THR A 14 -5.58 8.74 -16.48
N PHE A 15 -5.22 7.63 -17.13
CA PHE A 15 -5.84 7.20 -18.39
C PHE A 15 -7.23 6.59 -18.17
N ASP A 16 -7.49 6.03 -16.99
CA ASP A 16 -8.82 5.48 -16.62
C ASP A 16 -9.61 6.41 -15.68
N ALA A 17 -9.03 7.55 -15.31
CA ALA A 17 -9.70 8.58 -14.52
C ALA A 17 -10.84 9.21 -15.34
N LYS A 18 -12.01 9.36 -14.71
CA LYS A 18 -13.22 9.90 -15.35
C LYS A 18 -13.59 11.28 -14.79
N ASP A 19 -14.17 12.13 -15.63
CA ASP A 19 -14.74 13.41 -15.23
C ASP A 19 -16.10 13.24 -14.52
N GLU A 20 -16.66 14.34 -14.04
CA GLU A 20 -17.97 14.39 -13.34
C GLU A 20 -19.14 13.85 -14.18
N LYS A 21 -18.95 13.65 -15.50
CA LYS A 21 -19.95 13.16 -16.45
C LYS A 21 -19.67 11.70 -16.88
N GLY A 22 -18.69 11.03 -16.27
CA GLY A 22 -18.32 9.64 -16.56
C GLY A 22 -17.50 9.45 -17.82
N ARG A 23 -17.00 10.55 -18.42
CA ARG A 23 -16.12 10.52 -19.58
C ARG A 23 -14.69 10.32 -19.13
N LEU A 24 -13.90 9.51 -19.82
CA LEU A 24 -12.50 9.32 -19.45
C LEU A 24 -11.76 10.63 -19.73
N LEU A 25 -11.04 11.16 -18.73
CA LEU A 25 -10.32 12.43 -18.83
C LEU A 25 -9.28 12.36 -19.94
N LEU A 26 -8.35 11.41 -19.82
CA LEU A 26 -7.32 11.16 -20.82
C LEU A 26 -7.69 9.99 -21.72
N GLY A 27 -8.37 8.96 -21.19
CA GLY A 27 -8.75 7.75 -21.90
C GLY A 27 -9.68 7.96 -23.10
N ASP A 28 -10.42 9.08 -23.17
CA ASP A 28 -11.26 9.43 -24.32
C ASP A 28 -10.43 9.93 -25.51
N PHE A 29 -9.21 10.42 -25.25
CA PHE A 29 -8.33 11.03 -26.25
C PHE A 29 -7.07 10.22 -26.53
N ALA A 30 -6.62 9.42 -25.56
CA ALA A 30 -5.40 8.64 -25.64
C ALA A 30 -5.56 7.31 -24.91
N VAL A 31 -5.04 6.24 -25.50
CA VAL A 31 -5.01 4.91 -24.87
C VAL A 31 -3.61 4.67 -24.32
N LEU A 32 -3.53 4.22 -23.07
CA LEU A 32 -2.28 3.70 -22.53
C LEU A 32 -2.02 2.33 -23.15
N ASP A 33 -1.02 2.27 -24.03
CA ASP A 33 -0.77 1.12 -24.88
C ASP A 33 0.19 0.09 -24.25
N THR A 34 1.32 0.59 -23.75
CA THR A 34 2.43 -0.21 -23.24
C THR A 34 3.19 0.60 -22.19
N CYS A 35 3.46 0.01 -21.03
CA CYS A 35 4.42 0.56 -20.07
C CYS A 35 5.81 -0.03 -20.33
N VAL A 36 6.77 0.84 -20.60
CA VAL A 36 8.14 0.47 -20.95
C VAL A 36 9.10 1.05 -19.92
N THR A 37 9.91 0.18 -19.32
CA THR A 37 10.97 0.59 -18.39
C THR A 37 12.32 0.29 -19.01
N VAL A 38 13.17 1.30 -19.10
CA VAL A 38 14.54 1.18 -19.63
C VAL A 38 15.49 1.02 -18.45
N ILE A 39 16.27 -0.05 -18.48
CA ILE A 39 17.18 -0.44 -17.39
C ILE A 39 18.61 -0.28 -17.87
N ASP A 40 19.40 0.46 -17.10
CA ASP A 40 20.83 0.58 -17.30
C ASP A 40 21.55 -0.64 -16.69
N CYS A 41 21.93 -1.62 -17.51
CA CYS A 41 22.50 -2.87 -16.99
C CYS A 41 23.82 -2.68 -16.24
N VAL A 42 24.59 -1.64 -16.56
CA VAL A 42 25.89 -1.37 -15.92
C VAL A 42 25.70 -0.90 -14.48
N ASN A 43 24.76 0.02 -14.29
CA ASN A 43 24.57 0.66 -13.00
C ASN A 43 23.53 -0.06 -12.13
N PHE A 44 22.62 -0.83 -12.73
CA PHE A 44 21.50 -1.43 -11.99
C PHE A 44 21.96 -2.24 -10.79
N LEU A 45 22.94 -3.14 -10.92
CA LEU A 45 23.39 -3.96 -9.78
C LEU A 45 24.08 -3.14 -8.67
N THR A 46 24.80 -2.09 -9.05
CA THR A 46 25.44 -1.17 -8.10
C THR A 46 24.38 -0.35 -7.37
N ASP A 47 23.43 0.21 -8.12
CA ASP A 47 22.31 0.99 -7.60
C ASP A 47 21.43 0.14 -6.69
N TYR A 48 21.19 -1.12 -7.08
CA TYR A 48 20.41 -2.12 -6.36
C TYR A 48 20.99 -2.49 -4.99
N GLN A 49 22.32 -2.41 -4.83
CA GLN A 49 23.01 -2.67 -3.56
C GLN A 49 23.30 -1.40 -2.75
N SER A 50 22.96 -0.23 -3.29
CA SER A 50 23.28 1.07 -2.67
C SER A 50 22.29 1.47 -1.57
N HIS A 51 22.74 2.33 -0.65
CA HIS A 51 21.92 2.94 0.41
C HIS A 51 21.44 4.35 0.04
N GLU A 52 21.62 4.77 -1.23
CA GLU A 52 21.36 6.14 -1.68
C GLU A 52 19.86 6.41 -1.83
N LYS A 53 19.41 7.54 -1.28
CA LYS A 53 18.05 8.05 -1.46
C LYS A 53 17.94 8.73 -2.82
N ALA A 54 16.71 8.82 -3.34
CA ALA A 54 16.43 9.51 -4.58
C ALA A 54 16.91 10.99 -4.56
N VAL A 55 16.88 11.64 -3.39
CA VAL A 55 17.43 13.00 -3.15
C VAL A 55 18.95 13.10 -3.24
N ASP A 56 19.67 12.00 -3.05
CA ASP A 56 21.14 11.98 -3.07
C ASP A 56 21.66 12.07 -4.53
N ARG A 57 20.80 11.74 -5.51
CA ARG A 57 21.06 11.91 -6.94
C ARG A 57 20.30 13.08 -7.54
N LYS A 58 20.99 14.22 -7.65
CA LYS A 58 20.47 15.50 -8.17
C LYS A 58 19.96 15.42 -9.61
N ASP A 59 20.41 14.42 -10.37
CA ASP A 59 20.05 14.12 -11.76
C ASP A 59 18.69 13.39 -11.91
N LEU A 60 18.12 12.84 -10.82
CA LEU A 60 16.84 12.13 -10.84
C LEU A 60 15.60 13.03 -10.63
N GLY A 61 15.81 14.33 -10.37
CA GLY A 61 14.72 15.31 -10.21
C GLY A 61 13.88 15.13 -8.94
N ALA A 62 14.46 14.53 -7.89
CA ALA A 62 13.79 14.33 -6.62
C ALA A 62 13.49 15.65 -5.89
N GLU A 63 12.28 15.77 -5.32
CA GLU A 63 11.90 16.93 -4.50
C GLU A 63 12.59 16.90 -3.12
N GLU A 64 12.81 18.07 -2.51
CA GLU A 64 13.34 18.16 -1.14
C GLU A 64 12.41 17.39 -0.17
N GLY A 65 12.92 16.28 0.38
CA GLY A 65 12.19 15.40 1.30
C GLY A 65 11.69 14.07 0.69
N ASP A 66 12.08 13.73 -0.54
CA ASP A 66 11.89 12.38 -1.08
C ASP A 66 12.81 11.37 -0.35
N GLU A 67 12.22 10.55 0.50
CA GLU A 67 12.92 9.60 1.37
C GLU A 67 13.01 8.20 0.74
N ARG A 68 12.45 8.01 -0.47
CA ARG A 68 12.51 6.74 -1.19
C ARG A 68 13.94 6.45 -1.61
N THR A 69 14.33 5.18 -1.53
CA THR A 69 15.61 4.77 -2.08
C THR A 69 15.49 4.67 -3.60
N ILE A 70 16.62 4.82 -4.29
CA ILE A 70 16.68 4.61 -5.74
C ILE A 70 16.26 3.17 -6.07
N VAL A 71 16.58 2.23 -5.19
CA VAL A 71 16.24 0.80 -5.32
C VAL A 71 14.72 0.57 -5.36
N ASP A 72 13.97 1.18 -4.44
CA ASP A 72 12.51 1.03 -4.39
C ASP A 72 11.85 1.48 -5.71
N LEU A 73 12.28 2.63 -6.22
CA LEU A 73 11.77 3.21 -7.45
C LEU A 73 12.09 2.36 -8.67
N LEU A 74 13.33 1.87 -8.77
CA LEU A 74 13.77 1.01 -9.88
C LEU A 74 13.01 -0.33 -9.90
N ILE A 75 12.74 -0.92 -8.72
CA ILE A 75 11.98 -2.16 -8.61
C ILE A 75 10.52 -1.94 -8.99
N ASP A 76 9.85 -0.90 -8.45
CA ASP A 76 8.44 -0.64 -8.75
C ASP A 76 8.24 -0.32 -10.24
N GLN A 77 9.18 0.39 -10.86
CA GLN A 77 9.19 0.61 -12.32
C GLN A 77 9.40 -0.68 -13.12
N ALA A 78 10.22 -1.61 -12.64
CA ALA A 78 10.44 -2.90 -13.30
C ALA A 78 9.22 -3.83 -13.16
N GLU A 79 8.58 -3.85 -11.99
CA GLU A 79 7.38 -4.66 -11.72
C GLU A 79 6.14 -4.20 -12.49
N PHE A 80 6.05 -2.90 -12.79
CA PHE A 80 4.91 -2.35 -13.52
C PHE A 80 5.02 -2.48 -15.05
N ALA A 81 6.22 -2.72 -15.57
CA ALA A 81 6.47 -2.68 -17.00
C ALA A 81 5.78 -3.84 -17.73
N ASN A 82 5.21 -3.57 -18.91
CA ASN A 82 4.88 -4.61 -19.89
C ASN A 82 6.13 -5.00 -20.68
N VAL A 83 7.04 -4.05 -20.90
CA VAL A 83 8.29 -4.26 -21.63
C VAL A 83 9.46 -3.72 -20.82
N LEU A 84 10.44 -4.58 -20.55
CA LEU A 84 11.71 -4.22 -19.93
C LEU A 84 12.79 -4.13 -21.00
N VAL A 85 13.34 -2.94 -21.21
CA VAL A 85 14.45 -2.71 -22.13
C VAL A 85 15.75 -2.72 -21.34
N LEU A 86 16.48 -3.82 -21.39
CA LEU A 86 17.82 -3.95 -20.82
C LEU A 86 18.82 -3.25 -21.75
N ASN A 87 19.23 -2.04 -21.40
CA ASN A 87 20.13 -1.20 -22.19
C ASN A 87 21.59 -1.32 -21.71
N LYS A 88 22.54 -0.98 -22.58
CA LYS A 88 23.99 -1.10 -22.37
C LYS A 88 24.47 -2.54 -22.18
N THR A 89 23.82 -3.47 -22.86
CA THR A 89 24.17 -4.90 -22.82
C THR A 89 25.56 -5.20 -23.36
N ASP A 90 26.14 -4.28 -24.14
CA ASP A 90 27.52 -4.32 -24.64
C ASP A 90 28.58 -4.05 -23.55
N LEU A 91 28.18 -3.48 -22.42
CA LEU A 91 29.08 -3.08 -21.33
C LEU A 91 29.05 -4.04 -20.13
N VAL A 92 28.20 -5.07 -20.16
CA VAL A 92 28.08 -6.10 -19.12
C VAL A 92 28.48 -7.46 -19.67
N GLY A 93 29.08 -8.29 -18.80
CA GLY A 93 29.45 -9.66 -19.17
C GLY A 93 28.23 -10.56 -19.37
N PRO A 94 28.35 -11.67 -20.12
CA PRO A 94 27.23 -12.58 -20.37
C PRO A 94 26.62 -13.15 -19.08
N GLU A 95 27.44 -13.54 -18.11
CA GLU A 95 26.95 -14.06 -16.82
C GLU A 95 26.19 -13.02 -16.00
N GLU A 96 26.59 -11.74 -16.08
CA GLU A 96 25.96 -10.65 -15.36
C GLU A 96 24.62 -10.28 -15.99
N LEU A 97 24.57 -10.28 -17.32
CA LEU A 97 23.34 -10.08 -18.08
C LEU A 97 22.32 -11.19 -17.82
N ASP A 98 22.78 -12.45 -17.76
CA ASP A 98 21.93 -13.59 -17.42
C ASP A 98 21.36 -13.49 -15.99
N LYS A 99 22.17 -13.04 -15.02
CA LYS A 99 21.69 -12.74 -13.66
C LYS A 99 20.62 -11.66 -13.66
N LEU A 100 20.84 -10.54 -14.34
CA LEU A 100 19.87 -9.45 -14.45
C LEU A 100 18.56 -9.95 -15.07
N MET A 101 18.64 -10.75 -16.14
CA MET A 101 17.46 -11.35 -16.75
C MET A 101 16.70 -12.27 -15.77
N GLY A 102 17.40 -13.04 -14.94
CA GLY A 102 16.80 -13.86 -13.89
C GLY A 102 16.06 -13.03 -12.83
N VAL A 103 16.67 -11.91 -12.39
CA VAL A 103 16.05 -10.95 -11.47
C VAL A 103 14.73 -10.44 -12.03
N PHE A 104 14.74 -9.93 -13.26
CA PHE A 104 13.54 -9.34 -13.85
C PHE A 104 12.45 -10.36 -14.18
N LYS A 105 12.80 -11.58 -14.59
CA LYS A 105 11.82 -12.65 -14.77
C LYS A 105 11.12 -13.03 -13.46
N THR A 106 11.82 -12.92 -12.33
CA THR A 106 11.25 -13.22 -11.02
C THR A 106 10.38 -12.07 -10.52
N LEU A 107 10.87 -10.84 -10.62
CA LEU A 107 10.13 -9.64 -10.21
C LEU A 107 8.87 -9.44 -11.05
N ASN A 108 8.99 -9.64 -12.37
CA ASN A 108 7.91 -9.44 -13.31
C ASN A 108 7.87 -10.56 -14.38
N PRO A 109 7.25 -11.71 -14.05
CA PRO A 109 7.12 -12.83 -15.00
C PRO A 109 6.32 -12.49 -16.26
N GLY A 110 5.47 -11.47 -16.20
CA GLY A 110 4.62 -11.03 -17.30
C GLY A 110 5.29 -10.08 -18.29
N ALA A 111 6.44 -9.51 -17.96
CA ALA A 111 7.12 -8.54 -18.81
C ALA A 111 7.87 -9.19 -19.97
N ARG A 112 7.76 -8.57 -21.15
CA ARG A 112 8.62 -8.85 -22.29
C ARG A 112 9.98 -8.19 -22.09
N ILE A 113 11.05 -8.97 -22.05
CA ILE A 113 12.42 -8.46 -21.92
C ILE A 113 13.06 -8.28 -23.31
N ILE A 114 13.66 -7.11 -23.55
CA ILE A 114 14.37 -6.75 -24.79
C ILE A 114 15.77 -6.29 -24.44
N GLN A 115 16.78 -6.90 -25.04
CA GLN A 115 18.16 -6.43 -24.94
C GLN A 115 18.41 -5.31 -25.95
N SER A 116 19.13 -4.27 -25.53
CA SER A 116 19.42 -3.08 -26.32
C SER A 116 20.84 -2.58 -26.05
N GLN A 117 21.39 -1.91 -27.07
CA GLN A 117 22.63 -1.15 -27.02
C GLN A 117 22.30 0.27 -27.49
N PHE A 118 22.83 1.28 -26.81
CA PHE A 118 22.56 2.70 -27.11
C PHE A 118 21.06 3.07 -27.15
N GLY A 119 20.20 2.32 -26.45
CA GLY A 119 18.75 2.53 -26.44
C GLY A 119 18.05 2.19 -27.75
N VAL A 120 18.73 1.51 -28.69
CA VAL A 120 18.17 1.12 -29.98
C VAL A 120 17.22 -0.07 -29.78
N VAL A 121 15.93 0.14 -30.04
CA VAL A 121 14.86 -0.88 -29.97
C VAL A 121 13.95 -0.71 -31.18
N ASP A 122 13.44 -1.81 -31.74
CA ASP A 122 12.40 -1.74 -32.78
C ASP A 122 11.13 -1.10 -32.20
N PRO A 123 10.68 0.06 -32.72
CA PRO A 123 9.49 0.74 -32.20
C PRO A 123 8.24 -0.15 -32.16
N LYS A 124 8.13 -1.16 -33.04
CA LYS A 124 7.01 -2.12 -33.03
C LYS A 124 6.92 -2.96 -31.76
N CYS A 125 8.01 -3.05 -31.01
CA CYS A 125 8.05 -3.80 -29.76
C CYS A 125 7.57 -2.98 -28.55
N ILE A 126 7.43 -1.66 -28.70
CA ILE A 126 7.09 -0.74 -27.60
C ILE A 126 5.93 0.20 -27.91
N LEU A 127 5.54 0.35 -29.18
CA LEU A 127 4.43 1.18 -29.63
C LEU A 127 3.33 0.34 -30.27
N ASN A 128 2.08 0.68 -29.96
CA ASN A 128 0.87 0.04 -30.48
C ASN A 128 0.83 -1.47 -30.23
N THR A 129 1.34 -1.92 -29.08
CA THR A 129 1.38 -3.34 -28.69
C THR A 129 0.09 -3.78 -28.00
N LYS A 130 -0.66 -2.83 -27.43
CA LYS A 130 -1.92 -3.03 -26.67
C LYS A 130 -1.76 -4.05 -25.54
N THR A 131 -0.60 -4.07 -24.90
CA THR A 131 -0.27 -5.03 -23.84
C THR A 131 -0.60 -4.52 -22.46
N PHE A 132 -0.83 -3.21 -22.30
CA PHE A 132 -1.21 -2.64 -21.02
C PHE A 132 -2.67 -2.98 -20.68
N ASP A 133 -2.87 -3.52 -19.48
CA ASP A 133 -4.18 -3.76 -18.88
C ASP A 133 -4.17 -3.27 -17.42
N LEU A 134 -5.03 -2.32 -17.11
CA LEU A 134 -5.08 -1.68 -15.79
C LEU A 134 -5.65 -2.62 -14.72
N GLU A 135 -6.57 -3.51 -15.09
CA GLU A 135 -7.15 -4.48 -14.15
C GLU A 135 -6.09 -5.49 -13.71
N SER A 136 -5.33 -6.04 -14.66
CA SER A 136 -4.16 -6.86 -14.37
C SER A 136 -3.09 -6.08 -13.61
N ALA A 137 -2.75 -4.85 -14.00
CA ALA A 137 -1.72 -4.04 -13.33
C ALA A 137 -2.08 -3.65 -11.89
N SER A 138 -3.38 -3.54 -11.56
CA SER A 138 -3.85 -3.28 -10.19
C SER A 138 -3.97 -4.55 -9.33
N MET A 139 -4.11 -5.72 -9.96
CA MET A 139 -4.14 -7.04 -9.33
C MET A 139 -2.74 -7.68 -9.22
N MET A 140 -1.80 -7.29 -10.06
CA MET A 140 -0.44 -7.81 -10.12
C MET A 140 0.49 -6.98 -9.26
N PRO A 141 0.89 -7.59 -8.16
CA PRO A 141 2.32 -7.76 -7.94
C PRO A 141 2.59 -9.25 -7.70
N GLY A 142 3.63 -9.81 -8.32
CA GLY A 142 3.90 -11.27 -8.36
C GLY A 142 3.80 -11.99 -7.00
N TRP A 143 4.08 -11.27 -5.92
CA TRP A 143 3.96 -11.75 -4.54
C TRP A 143 2.53 -12.11 -4.08
N LYS A 144 1.47 -11.48 -4.62
CA LYS A 144 0.07 -11.87 -4.31
C LYS A 144 -0.28 -13.24 -4.90
N ALA A 145 0.30 -13.61 -6.04
CA ALA A 145 0.13 -14.93 -6.63
C ALA A 145 0.84 -16.02 -5.80
N GLU A 146 2.02 -15.70 -5.27
CA GLU A 146 2.76 -16.59 -4.35
C GLU A 146 2.04 -16.79 -3.01
N LEU A 147 1.47 -15.72 -2.43
CA LEU A 147 0.65 -15.84 -1.21
C LEU A 147 -0.58 -16.73 -1.39
N LYS A 148 -1.19 -16.76 -2.58
CA LYS A 148 -2.32 -17.65 -2.90
C LYS A 148 -1.93 -19.13 -3.03
N GLY A 149 -0.65 -19.47 -2.83
CA GLY A 149 -0.18 -20.86 -2.78
C GLY A 149 -0.14 -21.54 -4.14
N VAL A 150 -0.15 -20.77 -5.24
CA VAL A 150 0.14 -21.31 -6.57
C VAL A 150 1.62 -21.71 -6.57
N LYS A 151 1.90 -22.99 -6.33
CA LYS A 151 3.24 -23.56 -6.43
C LYS A 151 3.68 -23.56 -7.89
N HIS A 152 4.16 -22.43 -8.38
CA HIS A 152 5.09 -22.45 -9.49
C HIS A 152 6.38 -23.07 -8.93
N LYS A 153 6.77 -24.24 -9.41
CA LYS A 153 8.19 -24.60 -9.37
C LYS A 153 8.87 -23.53 -10.23
N PRO A 154 9.69 -22.65 -9.67
CA PRO A 154 10.36 -21.68 -10.50
C PRO A 154 11.28 -22.46 -11.43
N GLU A 155 11.20 -22.20 -12.73
CA GLU A 155 12.24 -22.61 -13.70
C GLU A 155 13.57 -21.86 -13.44
N THR A 156 13.66 -21.07 -12.35
CA THR A 156 14.72 -20.12 -12.00
C THR A 156 15.63 -20.54 -10.84
N GLU A 157 15.61 -21.80 -10.37
CA GLU A 157 16.70 -22.33 -9.52
C GLU A 157 18.08 -22.18 -10.23
N GLU A 158 18.07 -22.12 -11.56
CA GLU A 158 19.24 -21.88 -12.43
C GLU A 158 19.94 -20.53 -12.20
N TYR A 159 19.26 -19.52 -11.64
CA TYR A 159 19.80 -18.17 -11.43
C TYR A 159 19.92 -17.75 -9.95
N GLY A 160 19.67 -18.67 -9.02
CA GLY A 160 19.80 -18.45 -7.58
C GLY A 160 18.65 -17.67 -6.91
N ILE A 161 17.63 -17.25 -7.65
CA ILE A 161 16.51 -16.47 -7.10
C ILE A 161 15.35 -17.39 -6.72
N SER A 162 14.95 -17.33 -5.46
CA SER A 162 13.88 -18.12 -4.88
C SER A 162 12.88 -17.24 -4.13
N SER A 163 11.75 -17.81 -3.77
CA SER A 163 10.74 -17.18 -2.93
C SER A 163 10.15 -18.19 -1.94
N PHE A 164 9.71 -17.71 -0.79
CA PHE A 164 8.96 -18.53 0.16
C PHE A 164 7.95 -17.72 0.96
N VAL A 165 6.92 -18.41 1.43
CA VAL A 165 5.90 -17.84 2.30
C VAL A 165 6.14 -18.27 3.75
N TYR A 166 6.18 -17.29 4.65
CA TYR A 166 6.21 -17.45 6.08
C TYR A 166 4.80 -17.27 6.66
N ARG A 167 4.37 -18.27 7.43
CA ARG A 167 3.05 -18.32 8.07
C ARG A 167 3.18 -18.81 9.48
N MET A 168 2.65 -18.06 10.44
CA MET A 168 2.63 -18.44 11.86
C MET A 168 1.42 -17.85 12.56
N ASP A 169 0.79 -18.64 13.42
CA ASP A 169 -0.40 -18.20 14.18
C ASP A 169 0.03 -17.66 15.56
N ARG A 170 1.03 -16.77 15.54
CA ARG A 170 1.65 -16.20 16.75
C ARG A 170 2.19 -14.79 16.47
N PRO A 171 2.02 -13.81 17.37
CA PRO A 171 2.50 -12.46 17.15
C PRO A 171 4.01 -12.32 17.34
N PHE A 172 4.57 -11.30 16.71
CA PHE A 172 5.93 -10.83 16.97
C PHE A 172 5.99 -9.98 18.24
N HIS A 173 7.08 -10.10 18.98
CA HIS A 173 7.44 -9.19 20.07
C HIS A 173 7.95 -7.87 19.46
N PRO A 174 7.42 -6.70 19.87
CA PRO A 174 7.78 -5.41 19.26
C PRO A 174 9.27 -5.11 19.36
N ASP A 175 9.87 -5.20 20.56
CA ASP A 175 11.30 -4.87 20.74
C ASP A 175 12.22 -5.83 19.97
N ARG A 176 11.93 -7.13 19.97
CA ARG A 176 12.74 -8.12 19.22
C ARG A 176 12.60 -7.91 17.71
N LEU A 177 11.42 -7.53 17.24
CA LEU A 177 11.21 -7.18 15.85
C LEU A 177 12.00 -5.92 15.46
N GLU A 178 11.96 -4.86 16.27
CA GLU A 178 12.74 -3.63 16.02
C GLU A 178 14.24 -3.91 16.02
N GLN A 179 14.74 -4.71 16.97
CA GLN A 179 16.15 -5.11 17.03
C GLN A 179 16.57 -5.93 15.81
N ALA A 180 15.74 -6.88 15.37
CA ALA A 180 16.02 -7.69 14.19
C ALA A 180 16.08 -6.82 12.92
N LEU A 181 15.16 -5.86 12.78
CA LEU A 181 15.05 -4.97 11.63
C LEU A 181 16.12 -3.86 11.60
N SER A 182 16.59 -3.41 12.76
CA SER A 182 17.55 -2.31 12.90
C SER A 182 19.03 -2.76 12.81
N SER A 183 19.29 -4.04 12.56
CA SER A 183 20.66 -4.56 12.49
C SER A 183 21.42 -4.04 11.26
N ALA A 184 22.63 -3.52 11.48
CA ALA A 184 23.46 -2.85 10.46
C ALA A 184 23.91 -3.74 9.29
N SER A 185 23.67 -5.05 9.35
CA SER A 185 23.98 -6.02 8.30
C SER A 185 22.82 -6.26 7.33
N GLY A 186 21.67 -5.64 7.59
CA GLY A 186 20.40 -6.07 7.01
C GLY A 186 19.87 -7.31 7.70
N ALA A 187 18.56 -7.34 7.97
CA ALA A 187 17.95 -8.46 8.69
C ALA A 187 18.13 -9.83 7.98
N PHE A 188 18.27 -9.83 6.65
CA PHE A 188 18.18 -11.04 5.84
C PHE A 188 19.16 -11.00 4.64
N PRO A 189 20.33 -11.67 4.72
CA PRO A 189 21.26 -11.77 3.60
C PRO A 189 20.62 -12.42 2.36
N GLY A 190 20.88 -11.84 1.18
CA GLY A 190 20.32 -12.32 -0.08
C GLY A 190 18.83 -12.00 -0.28
N LEU A 191 18.16 -11.38 0.70
CA LEU A 191 16.78 -10.93 0.54
C LEU A 191 16.72 -9.73 -0.40
N LEU A 192 15.88 -9.85 -1.43
CA LEU A 192 15.57 -8.78 -2.37
C LEU A 192 14.37 -7.97 -1.87
N ARG A 193 13.31 -8.66 -1.43
CA ARG A 193 12.06 -8.06 -0.97
C ARG A 193 11.33 -8.96 0.02
N SER A 194 10.57 -8.36 0.92
CA SER A 194 9.47 -9.07 1.59
C SER A 194 8.22 -8.21 1.75
N LYS A 195 7.04 -8.84 1.66
CA LYS A 195 5.74 -8.16 1.76
C LYS A 195 4.71 -9.03 2.48
N GLY A 196 3.69 -8.41 3.06
CA GLY A 196 2.53 -9.12 3.56
C GLY A 196 1.92 -8.47 4.80
N TYR A 197 1.28 -9.28 5.63
CA TYR A 197 0.64 -8.84 6.86
C TYR A 197 1.28 -9.52 8.07
N ALA A 198 1.65 -8.72 9.04
CA ALA A 198 2.23 -9.15 10.29
C ALA A 198 1.26 -8.96 11.45
N TRP A 199 1.35 -9.86 12.42
CA TRP A 199 0.71 -9.71 13.73
C TRP A 199 1.77 -9.28 14.74
N ILE A 200 1.63 -8.08 15.30
CA ILE A 200 2.55 -7.54 16.31
C ILE A 200 1.79 -7.48 17.64
N ALA A 201 2.40 -7.95 18.72
CA ALA A 201 1.73 -8.09 20.01
C ALA A 201 1.18 -6.75 20.56
N SER A 202 1.95 -5.67 20.42
CA SER A 202 1.54 -4.32 20.83
C SER A 202 0.40 -3.73 20.00
N GLU A 203 0.05 -4.34 18.86
CA GLU A 203 -1.04 -3.93 17.97
C GLU A 203 -2.18 -4.95 18.03
N THR A 204 -2.91 -4.91 19.14
CA THR A 204 -3.97 -5.89 19.46
C THR A 204 -5.18 -5.79 18.55
N TRP A 205 -5.47 -4.59 18.04
CA TRP A 205 -6.61 -4.32 17.18
C TRP A 205 -6.32 -4.47 15.69
N TRP A 206 -5.06 -4.24 15.29
CA TRP A 206 -4.69 -4.03 13.89
C TRP A 206 -3.78 -5.13 13.34
N ALA A 207 -4.08 -5.60 12.13
CA ALA A 207 -3.08 -6.22 11.29
C ALA A 207 -2.07 -5.16 10.84
N VAL A 208 -0.79 -5.53 10.75
CA VAL A 208 0.27 -4.61 10.37
C VAL A 208 0.73 -4.94 8.95
N GLU A 209 0.64 -4.00 8.03
CA GLU A 209 1.24 -4.12 6.71
C GLU A 209 2.77 -4.11 6.84
N TRP A 210 3.39 -5.13 6.27
CA TRP A 210 4.83 -5.30 6.16
C TRP A 210 5.25 -5.04 4.71
N SER A 211 6.20 -4.13 4.52
CA SER A 211 6.86 -3.93 3.23
C SER A 211 8.34 -3.68 3.45
N GLN A 212 9.18 -4.55 2.87
CA GLN A 212 10.62 -4.48 2.92
C GLN A 212 11.21 -4.62 1.53
N ALA A 213 12.18 -3.79 1.20
CA ALA A 213 12.98 -3.88 -0.01
C ALA A 213 14.45 -3.68 0.38
N GLY A 214 15.30 -4.63 -0.01
CA GLY A 214 16.66 -4.73 0.53
C GLY A 214 16.67 -4.66 2.06
N PHE A 215 17.35 -3.64 2.60
CA PHE A 215 17.55 -3.47 4.04
C PHE A 215 16.49 -2.61 4.74
N MET A 216 15.61 -1.95 3.99
CA MET A 216 14.64 -1.02 4.56
C MET A 216 13.28 -1.68 4.76
N THR A 217 12.73 -1.59 5.97
CA THR A 217 11.41 -2.15 6.33
C THR A 217 10.47 -1.06 6.81
N THR A 218 9.24 -1.08 6.32
CA THR A 218 8.15 -0.21 6.76
C THR A 218 7.02 -1.04 7.36
N LEU A 219 6.53 -0.62 8.53
CA LEU A 219 5.41 -1.24 9.26
C LEU A 219 4.28 -0.23 9.45
N ARG A 220 3.06 -0.56 9.01
CA ARG A 220 1.88 0.33 9.10
C ARG A 220 0.65 -0.41 9.59
N ALA A 221 -0.21 0.25 10.35
CA ALA A 221 -1.52 -0.31 10.64
C ALA A 221 -2.29 -0.49 9.32
N ALA A 222 -2.72 -1.72 9.05
CA ALA A 222 -3.47 -2.09 7.85
C ALA A 222 -4.97 -2.04 8.16
N PHE A 223 -5.56 -3.16 8.57
CA PHE A 223 -6.99 -3.31 8.83
C PHE A 223 -7.23 -3.88 10.25
N PRO A 224 -8.39 -3.62 10.86
CA PRO A 224 -8.75 -4.25 12.11
C PRO A 224 -8.89 -5.77 11.93
N TRP A 225 -8.42 -6.56 12.88
CA TRP A 225 -8.55 -8.02 12.81
C TRP A 225 -10.02 -8.51 12.76
N GLU A 226 -10.95 -7.71 13.26
CA GLU A 226 -12.39 -8.01 13.28
C GLU A 226 -13.03 -7.93 11.88
N SER A 227 -12.45 -7.15 10.96
CA SER A 227 -12.95 -6.96 9.60
C SER A 227 -12.76 -8.19 8.69
N CYS A 228 -12.08 -9.24 9.17
CA CYS A 228 -11.88 -10.50 8.44
C CYS A 228 -13.08 -11.46 8.48
N GLY A 229 -14.26 -11.02 8.94
CA GLY A 229 -15.52 -11.75 8.81
C GLY A 229 -15.72 -12.93 9.77
N ALA A 230 -14.92 -13.04 10.82
CA ALA A 230 -15.16 -13.97 11.92
C ALA A 230 -14.94 -13.24 13.27
N PRO A 231 -15.79 -13.45 14.29
CA PRO A 231 -15.54 -12.92 15.61
C PRO A 231 -14.15 -13.41 16.02
N ALA A 232 -13.25 -12.50 16.40
CA ALA A 232 -11.84 -12.74 16.63
C ALA A 232 -11.60 -13.80 17.72
N LYS A 233 -11.82 -15.07 17.38
CA LYS A 233 -11.21 -16.20 18.05
C LYS A 233 -9.75 -16.20 17.63
N SER A 234 -8.87 -16.53 18.57
CA SER A 234 -7.40 -16.58 18.46
C SER A 234 -6.78 -17.27 17.21
N GLY A 235 -7.58 -17.79 16.27
CA GLY A 235 -7.14 -18.45 15.03
C GLY A 235 -7.29 -17.66 13.73
N THR A 236 -7.76 -16.41 13.74
CA THR A 236 -7.78 -15.55 12.52
C THR A 236 -6.58 -14.61 12.40
N ARG A 237 -5.85 -14.38 13.49
CA ARG A 237 -4.65 -13.54 13.50
C ARG A 237 -3.43 -14.39 13.20
N ARG A 238 -2.66 -14.02 12.18
CA ARG A 238 -1.49 -14.76 11.76
C ARG A 238 -0.50 -13.87 11.03
N GLN A 239 0.75 -14.32 11.00
CA GLN A 239 1.77 -13.86 10.08
C GLN A 239 1.45 -14.42 8.69
N GLU A 240 1.47 -13.57 7.68
CA GLU A 240 1.47 -13.94 6.26
C GLU A 240 2.44 -13.04 5.51
N LEU A 241 3.68 -13.49 5.39
CA LEU A 241 4.75 -12.75 4.75
C LEU A 241 5.32 -13.58 3.61
N VAL A 242 5.70 -12.93 2.52
CA VAL A 242 6.41 -13.54 1.41
C VAL A 242 7.77 -12.88 1.27
N PHE A 243 8.80 -13.71 1.11
CA PHE A 243 10.20 -13.31 0.98
C PHE A 243 10.69 -13.75 -0.40
N ILE A 244 11.37 -12.85 -1.10
CA ILE A 244 11.92 -13.08 -2.43
C ILE A 244 13.39 -12.69 -2.37
N GLY A 245 14.28 -13.58 -2.78
CA GLY A 245 15.70 -13.46 -2.50
C GLY A 245 16.59 -14.14 -3.54
N ASN A 246 17.80 -13.62 -3.77
CA ASN A 246 18.85 -14.29 -4.53
C ASN A 246 19.86 -14.91 -3.56
N ALA A 247 20.05 -16.24 -3.63
CA ALA A 247 20.85 -17.02 -2.69
C ALA A 247 20.50 -16.72 -1.22
N MET A 248 19.22 -16.44 -0.94
CA MET A 248 18.75 -16.21 0.42
C MET A 248 18.75 -17.51 1.22
N ASP A 249 19.11 -17.41 2.49
CA ASP A 249 19.01 -18.53 3.42
C ASP A 249 17.62 -18.54 4.07
N GLU A 250 16.68 -19.27 3.44
CA GLU A 250 15.33 -19.43 3.97
C GLU A 250 15.34 -19.97 5.41
N THR A 251 16.26 -20.86 5.75
CA THR A 251 16.34 -21.46 7.09
C THR A 251 16.71 -20.39 8.12
N ALA A 252 17.76 -19.61 7.84
CA ALA A 252 18.18 -18.52 8.71
C ALA A 252 17.09 -17.44 8.85
N ILE A 253 16.39 -17.08 7.77
CA ILE A 253 15.27 -16.12 7.82
C ILE A 253 14.16 -16.66 8.72
N ARG A 254 13.78 -17.94 8.57
CA ARG A 254 12.76 -18.57 9.42
C ARG A 254 13.19 -18.66 10.88
N GLU A 255 14.46 -18.91 11.16
CA GLU A 255 15.01 -18.91 12.53
C GLU A 255 14.95 -17.53 13.17
N ILE A 256 15.32 -16.47 12.44
CA ILE A 256 15.21 -15.08 12.91
C ILE A 256 13.74 -14.75 13.19
N LEU A 257 12.84 -15.00 12.23
CA LEU A 257 11.42 -14.73 12.38
C LEU A 257 10.79 -15.54 13.52
N GLY A 258 11.22 -16.79 13.71
CA GLY A 258 10.79 -17.63 14.84
C GLY A 258 11.30 -17.11 16.18
N GLY A 259 12.56 -16.63 16.21
CA GLY A 259 13.21 -16.08 17.39
C GLY A 259 12.63 -14.74 17.86
N ILE A 260 11.83 -14.05 17.04
CA ILE A 260 11.14 -12.81 17.41
C ILE A 260 9.64 -13.02 17.74
N LEU A 261 9.11 -14.23 17.62
CA LEU A 261 7.74 -14.56 18.06
C LEU A 261 7.63 -14.57 19.59
N LEU A 262 6.45 -14.26 20.12
CA LEU A 262 6.20 -14.38 21.56
C LEU A 262 6.50 -15.79 22.10
N THR A 263 7.11 -15.88 23.27
CA THR A 263 7.19 -17.15 24.00
C THR A 263 5.81 -17.58 24.49
N ASP A 264 5.66 -18.82 24.97
CA ASP A 264 4.39 -19.27 25.54
C ASP A 264 4.00 -18.47 26.79
N GLU A 265 4.98 -18.08 27.61
CA GLU A 265 4.79 -17.25 28.79
C GLU A 265 4.32 -15.85 28.40
N GLU A 266 4.98 -15.21 27.43
CA GLU A 266 4.61 -13.90 26.90
C GLU A 266 3.24 -13.93 26.22
N PHE A 267 2.93 -14.99 25.48
CA PHE A 267 1.63 -15.16 24.84
C PHE A 267 0.51 -15.37 25.87
N ALA A 268 0.80 -16.00 27.00
CA ALA A 268 -0.16 -16.18 28.09
C ALA A 268 -0.48 -14.88 28.85
N LEU A 269 0.35 -13.84 28.76
CA LEU A 269 0.08 -12.53 29.37
C LEU A 269 -1.15 -11.85 28.77
N GLY A 270 -1.45 -12.13 27.49
CA GLY A 270 -2.62 -11.63 26.79
C GLY A 270 -2.55 -10.15 26.37
N ALA A 271 -3.56 -9.74 25.62
CA ALA A 271 -3.64 -8.44 24.95
C ALA A 271 -3.49 -7.23 25.90
N GLU A 272 -4.09 -7.29 27.09
CA GLU A 272 -4.02 -6.20 28.08
C GLU A 272 -2.60 -5.89 28.55
N ALA A 273 -1.74 -6.92 28.62
CA ALA A 273 -0.33 -6.73 28.95
C ALA A 273 0.46 -6.24 27.73
N TRP A 274 0.17 -6.75 26.54
CA TRP A 274 0.90 -6.39 25.32
C TRP A 274 0.66 -4.93 24.89
N GLU A 275 -0.52 -4.36 25.16
CA GLU A 275 -0.83 -2.94 24.87
C GLU A 275 0.08 -1.95 25.62
N GLN A 276 0.74 -2.42 26.68
CA GLN A 276 1.70 -1.62 27.46
C GLN A 276 3.12 -1.69 26.87
N TRP A 277 3.37 -2.57 25.89
CA TRP A 277 4.66 -2.69 25.24
C TRP A 277 4.91 -1.59 24.21
N PRO A 278 6.17 -1.32 23.84
CA PRO A 278 6.49 -0.28 22.86
C PRO A 278 5.78 -0.49 21.53
N THR A 279 5.19 0.60 21.03
CA THR A 279 4.56 0.62 19.72
C THR A 279 5.59 1.00 18.67
N ILE A 280 5.90 0.05 17.79
CA ILE A 280 6.79 0.23 16.63
C ILE A 280 6.02 0.53 15.33
N VAL A 281 4.69 0.66 15.45
CA VAL A 281 3.75 0.98 14.37
C VAL A 281 3.30 2.44 14.51
N SER A 282 3.06 3.12 13.40
CA SER A 282 2.64 4.53 13.46
C SER A 282 1.16 4.66 13.90
N LYS A 283 0.88 5.16 15.12
CA LYS A 283 -0.49 5.27 15.75
C LYS A 283 -1.40 6.35 15.16
N PRO A 284 -2.73 6.19 15.11
CA PRO A 284 -3.68 7.27 14.74
C PRO A 284 -3.58 8.53 15.62
N VAL A 285 -3.90 9.73 15.08
CA VAL A 285 -3.77 11.06 15.72
C VAL A 285 -5.10 11.57 16.27
N VAL A 286 -5.11 12.24 17.43
CA VAL A 286 -6.29 12.92 18.01
C VAL A 286 -6.10 14.44 17.93
N LEU A 287 -7.12 15.18 17.48
CA LEU A 287 -7.08 16.65 17.49
C LEU A 287 -7.11 17.20 18.94
N PRO A 288 -6.32 18.25 19.27
CA PRO A 288 -6.19 18.75 20.64
C PRO A 288 -7.50 19.12 21.35
N GLU A 289 -8.45 19.68 20.61
CA GLU A 289 -9.78 20.08 21.08
C GLU A 289 -10.73 18.92 21.41
N ASP A 290 -10.39 17.69 21.05
CA ASP A 290 -11.29 16.54 21.19
C ASP A 290 -10.82 15.55 22.27
N LYS A 291 -9.76 15.88 23.02
CA LYS A 291 -9.11 14.99 24.00
C LYS A 291 -9.99 14.55 25.18
N GLU A 292 -11.05 15.28 25.50
CA GLU A 292 -11.96 14.98 26.64
C GLU A 292 -13.38 14.64 26.18
N ARG A 293 -13.59 14.44 24.88
CA ARG A 293 -14.89 14.12 24.28
C ARG A 293 -15.02 12.62 24.05
N ASP A 294 -16.24 12.15 23.86
CA ASP A 294 -16.48 10.77 23.43
C ASP A 294 -15.67 10.50 22.15
N PRO A 295 -14.94 9.38 22.01
CA PRO A 295 -14.24 9.08 20.76
C PRO A 295 -15.16 8.90 19.55
N GLU A 296 -16.39 8.46 19.76
CA GLU A 296 -17.37 8.24 18.70
C GLU A 296 -18.68 8.97 18.98
N PHE A 297 -19.46 9.24 17.95
CA PHE A 297 -20.80 9.78 18.09
C PHE A 297 -21.63 9.48 16.86
N THR A 298 -22.94 9.54 17.03
CA THR A 298 -23.88 9.29 15.93
C THR A 298 -24.57 10.58 15.54
N ILE A 299 -24.75 10.78 14.24
CA ILE A 299 -25.57 11.84 13.69
C ILE A 299 -26.58 11.27 12.71
N ASP A 300 -27.74 11.92 12.60
CA ASP A 300 -28.83 11.48 11.76
C ASP A 300 -29.15 12.55 10.71
N ILE A 301 -28.99 12.21 9.44
CA ILE A 301 -29.17 13.11 8.31
C ILE A 301 -30.32 12.61 7.44
N MET A 302 -31.26 13.51 7.12
CA MET A 302 -32.40 13.23 6.26
C MET A 302 -32.24 13.92 4.91
N LYS A 303 -32.35 13.18 3.82
CA LYS A 303 -32.51 13.74 2.47
C LYS A 303 -33.97 14.10 2.25
N LYS A 304 -34.27 15.40 2.19
CA LYS A 304 -35.64 15.89 2.06
C LYS A 304 -36.01 16.17 0.61
N ASN A 305 -35.02 16.46 -0.25
CA ASN A 305 -35.23 16.81 -1.65
C ASN A 305 -34.48 15.87 -2.59
N VAL A 306 -35.02 15.71 -3.80
CA VAL A 306 -34.35 14.99 -4.89
C VAL A 306 -33.10 15.79 -5.29
N GLY A 307 -31.92 15.24 -5.05
CA GLY A 307 -30.62 15.88 -5.32
C GLY A 307 -29.90 16.44 -4.10
N ASP A 308 -30.41 16.30 -2.88
CA ASP A 308 -29.67 16.66 -1.67
C ASP A 308 -28.35 15.87 -1.59
N THR A 309 -27.20 16.54 -1.63
CA THR A 309 -25.88 15.91 -1.53
C THR A 309 -25.36 15.93 -0.10
N ILE A 310 -24.64 14.88 0.30
CA ILE A 310 -24.05 14.81 1.64
C ILE A 310 -22.95 15.86 1.80
N GLY A 311 -22.23 16.18 0.71
CA GLY A 311 -21.25 17.25 0.66
C GLY A 311 -19.96 16.91 1.40
N LEU A 312 -19.58 15.63 1.39
CA LEU A 312 -18.32 15.17 1.94
C LEU A 312 -17.38 14.78 0.82
N LYS A 313 -16.10 15.05 1.02
CA LYS A 313 -15.01 14.36 0.31
C LYS A 313 -14.35 13.43 1.30
N VAL A 314 -14.15 12.17 0.96
CA VAL A 314 -13.56 11.17 1.86
C VAL A 314 -12.34 10.50 1.25
N ASP A 315 -11.40 10.04 2.08
CA ASP A 315 -10.33 9.13 1.67
C ASP A 315 -10.83 7.70 1.81
N GLU A 316 -10.57 6.87 0.81
CA GLU A 316 -10.95 5.45 0.83
C GLU A 316 -9.74 4.59 1.19
N ALA A 317 -9.21 4.82 2.39
CA ALA A 317 -8.29 3.91 3.07
C ALA A 317 -9.09 2.91 3.95
N ASN A 318 -8.41 2.04 4.70
CA ASN A 318 -9.07 1.05 5.59
C ASN A 318 -10.03 1.67 6.63
N GLU A 319 -9.98 2.99 6.84
CA GLU A 319 -11.04 3.79 7.46
C GLU A 319 -11.37 5.02 6.58
N ILE A 320 -12.65 5.41 6.52
CA ILE A 320 -13.13 6.48 5.64
C ILE A 320 -12.90 7.85 6.30
N GLU A 321 -11.80 8.53 5.98
CA GLU A 321 -11.45 9.86 6.53
C GLU A 321 -12.25 10.96 5.82
N ILE A 322 -12.84 11.91 6.55
CA ILE A 322 -13.46 13.12 5.98
C ILE A 322 -12.36 14.10 5.61
N LEU A 323 -12.17 14.33 4.32
CA LEU A 323 -11.14 15.19 3.76
C LEU A 323 -11.62 16.61 3.50
N GLU A 324 -12.91 16.77 3.21
CA GLU A 324 -13.52 18.07 2.90
C GLU A 324 -15.01 18.06 3.26
N LEU A 325 -15.50 19.21 3.71
CA LEU A 325 -16.91 19.48 3.98
C LEU A 325 -17.35 20.61 3.05
N ASN A 326 -18.09 20.26 2.00
CA ASN A 326 -18.52 21.20 0.98
C ASN A 326 -19.65 22.11 1.50
N GLU A 327 -19.53 23.42 1.26
CA GLU A 327 -20.60 24.38 1.56
C GLU A 327 -21.90 24.01 0.83
N GLY A 328 -23.03 24.16 1.53
CA GLY A 328 -24.36 23.83 1.01
C GLY A 328 -24.75 22.33 1.05
N GLY A 329 -23.80 21.42 1.30
CA GLY A 329 -24.06 20.00 1.54
C GLY A 329 -24.77 19.71 2.87
N LEU A 330 -25.34 18.51 3.02
CA LEU A 330 -26.10 18.14 4.22
C LEU A 330 -25.24 18.12 5.50
N PHE A 331 -23.96 17.70 5.44
CA PHE A 331 -23.06 17.80 6.61
C PHE A 331 -22.75 19.25 6.97
N HIS A 332 -22.59 20.13 5.99
CA HIS A 332 -22.37 21.56 6.24
C HIS A 332 -23.61 22.22 6.86
N LYS A 333 -24.81 21.90 6.34
CA LYS A 333 -26.09 22.35 6.92
C LYS A 333 -26.30 21.82 8.34
N TRP A 334 -26.00 20.53 8.57
CA TRP A 334 -26.02 19.92 9.91
C TRP A 334 -25.09 20.67 10.87
N ASN A 335 -23.85 20.94 10.46
CA ASN A 335 -22.88 21.66 11.27
C ASN A 335 -23.35 23.09 11.60
N ILE A 336 -23.98 23.82 10.67
CA ILE A 336 -24.53 25.15 10.95
C ILE A 336 -25.63 25.08 12.01
N GLU A 337 -26.54 24.11 11.91
CA GLU A 337 -27.62 23.91 12.87
C GLU A 337 -27.07 23.51 14.26
N LYS A 338 -26.19 22.51 14.31
CA LYS A 338 -25.67 21.96 15.56
C LYS A 338 -24.57 22.79 16.21
N ALA A 339 -23.88 23.67 15.49
CA ALA A 339 -22.91 24.59 16.09
C ALA A 339 -23.53 25.46 17.19
N THR A 340 -24.83 25.76 17.11
CA THR A 340 -25.53 26.58 18.11
C THR A 340 -26.26 25.72 19.15
N GLU A 341 -26.80 24.56 18.75
CA GLU A 341 -27.61 23.70 19.64
C GLU A 341 -26.80 22.68 20.45
N ASN A 342 -25.82 22.03 19.82
CA ASN A 342 -24.96 21.03 20.44
C ASN A 342 -23.60 20.92 19.72
N PRO A 343 -22.60 21.70 20.18
CA PRO A 343 -21.28 21.73 19.57
C PRO A 343 -20.53 20.39 19.55
N GLU A 344 -20.94 19.43 20.39
CA GLU A 344 -20.32 18.10 20.45
C GLU A 344 -20.65 17.24 19.22
N LEU A 345 -21.73 17.53 18.50
CA LEU A 345 -22.17 16.77 17.31
C LEU A 345 -21.70 17.39 15.97
N VAL A 346 -20.80 18.37 16.04
CA VAL A 346 -20.20 19.00 14.85
C VAL A 346 -19.13 18.08 14.28
N VAL A 347 -19.21 17.83 12.97
CA VAL A 347 -18.26 16.98 12.25
C VAL A 347 -17.16 17.84 11.63
N LYS A 348 -15.91 17.38 11.69
CA LYS A 348 -14.74 18.10 11.18
C LYS A 348 -14.00 17.32 10.10
N VAL A 349 -13.22 18.06 9.30
CA VAL A 349 -12.18 17.47 8.44
C VAL A 349 -11.18 16.73 9.32
N GLY A 350 -10.86 15.50 8.94
CA GLY A 350 -9.97 14.60 9.66
C GLY A 350 -10.68 13.53 10.49
N TYR A 351 -11.98 13.65 10.72
CA TYR A 351 -12.76 12.61 11.41
C TYR A 351 -13.02 11.42 10.49
N GLY A 352 -13.15 10.22 11.07
CA GLY A 352 -13.50 9.00 10.34
C GLY A 352 -15.00 8.72 10.31
N ILE A 353 -15.49 8.08 9.25
CA ILE A 353 -16.83 7.48 9.20
C ILE A 353 -16.68 5.99 9.44
N LYS A 354 -17.23 5.50 10.56
CA LYS A 354 -17.16 4.09 10.95
C LYS A 354 -18.28 3.27 10.31
N ALA A 355 -19.49 3.82 10.30
CA ALA A 355 -20.66 3.15 9.76
C ALA A 355 -21.70 4.13 9.23
N VAL A 356 -22.50 3.63 8.29
CA VAL A 356 -23.71 4.29 7.78
C VAL A 356 -24.87 3.30 7.89
N ASN A 357 -25.96 3.69 8.52
CA ASN A 357 -27.14 2.85 8.75
C ASN A 357 -26.77 1.48 9.37
N GLY A 358 -25.83 1.48 10.31
CA GLY A 358 -25.35 0.27 10.99
C GLY A 358 -24.41 -0.63 10.17
N THR A 359 -24.08 -0.26 8.92
CA THR A 359 -23.15 -1.00 8.06
C THR A 359 -21.80 -0.29 8.01
N GLU A 360 -20.70 -1.01 8.24
CA GLU A 360 -19.35 -0.45 8.34
C GLU A 360 -18.63 -0.35 6.97
N GLY A 361 -17.57 0.45 6.92
CA GLY A 361 -16.67 0.53 5.77
C GLY A 361 -17.32 1.05 4.48
N LEU A 362 -16.70 0.73 3.34
CA LEU A 362 -17.16 1.19 2.02
C LEU A 362 -18.56 0.69 1.65
N GLU A 363 -18.97 -0.46 2.19
CA GLU A 363 -20.33 -1.00 2.03
C GLU A 363 -21.38 -0.09 2.68
N GLY A 364 -21.08 0.46 3.87
CA GLY A 364 -21.92 1.49 4.48
C GLY A 364 -22.00 2.76 3.63
N MET A 365 -20.87 3.21 3.06
CA MET A 365 -20.85 4.39 2.20
C MET A 365 -21.70 4.20 0.93
N ALA A 366 -21.83 2.97 0.43
CA ALA A 366 -22.72 2.67 -0.69
C ALA A 366 -24.20 2.88 -0.35
N LEU A 367 -24.61 2.70 0.91
CA LEU A 367 -25.99 2.92 1.39
C LEU A 367 -26.39 4.40 1.40
N ILE A 368 -25.40 5.30 1.34
CA ILE A 368 -25.62 6.73 1.26
C ILE A 368 -26.40 7.09 0.01
N GLY A 369 -26.21 6.38 -1.11
CA GLY A 369 -27.01 6.61 -2.31
C GLY A 369 -28.46 6.19 -2.10
N SER A 370 -28.68 4.94 -1.71
CA SER A 370 -30.00 4.28 -1.72
C SER A 370 -30.94 4.63 -0.57
N SER A 371 -30.45 5.29 0.50
CA SER A 371 -31.26 5.58 1.69
C SER A 371 -31.66 7.06 1.79
N THR A 372 -32.88 7.32 2.27
CA THR A 372 -33.39 8.68 2.54
C THR A 372 -33.07 9.16 3.96
N HIS A 373 -33.05 8.23 4.92
CA HIS A 373 -32.55 8.42 6.27
C HIS A 373 -31.17 7.80 6.40
N LEU A 374 -30.21 8.59 6.88
CA LEU A 374 -28.81 8.21 7.02
C LEU A 374 -28.32 8.48 8.43
N GLN A 375 -28.06 7.41 9.15
CA GLN A 375 -27.41 7.45 10.44
C GLN A 375 -25.92 7.20 10.26
N PHE A 376 -25.09 8.18 10.60
CA PHE A 376 -23.64 8.08 10.52
C PHE A 376 -23.04 7.90 11.91
N ARG A 377 -22.19 6.89 12.08
CA ARG A 377 -21.31 6.77 13.23
C ARG A 377 -19.96 7.37 12.88
N ILE A 378 -19.60 8.47 13.55
CA ILE A 378 -18.42 9.29 13.31
C ILE A 378 -17.39 9.04 14.40
N SER A 379 -16.12 8.96 14.03
CA SER A 379 -14.98 8.85 14.95
C SER A 379 -14.13 10.11 14.92
N ARG A 380 -13.76 10.61 16.09
CA ARG A 380 -12.92 11.81 16.25
C ARG A 380 -11.42 11.52 16.07
N PHE A 381 -11.04 10.26 15.85
CA PHE A 381 -9.67 9.85 15.56
C PHE A 381 -9.31 10.09 14.09
N LEU A 382 -8.10 10.60 13.85
CA LEU A 382 -7.44 10.63 12.55
C LEU A 382 -6.55 9.40 12.39
N ALA A 383 -6.36 8.88 11.19
CA ALA A 383 -5.16 8.10 10.88
C ALA A 383 -3.90 9.02 10.98
N ASN A 384 -2.76 8.53 11.47
CA ASN A 384 -1.58 9.39 11.63
C ASN A 384 -1.13 9.97 10.29
N ARG A 385 -0.93 11.29 10.25
CA ARG A 385 -0.06 11.92 9.26
C ARG A 385 1.37 11.93 9.80
N ARG A 386 2.12 10.86 9.54
CA ARG A 386 3.58 10.94 9.44
C ARG A 386 4.08 10.33 8.13
N ARG A 387 4.60 11.27 7.33
CA ARG A 387 5.25 11.22 6.00
C ARG A 387 4.32 11.20 4.78
N LYS A 388 4.48 12.26 3.99
CA LYS A 388 3.70 12.68 2.82
C LYS A 388 3.70 11.58 1.75
N MET A 389 2.54 11.03 1.42
CA MET A 389 2.12 10.86 0.02
C MET A 389 0.63 10.53 -0.15
N GLN A 390 0.12 11.08 -1.26
CA GLN A 390 -1.10 10.85 -2.06
C GLN A 390 -2.34 10.21 -1.41
N ARG A 391 -3.32 11.08 -1.19
CA ARG A 391 -4.69 10.80 -0.77
C ARG A 391 -5.56 10.53 -1.99
N ARG A 392 -6.45 9.53 -1.93
CA ARG A 392 -7.59 9.47 -2.85
C ARG A 392 -8.74 10.24 -2.23
N TYR A 393 -9.55 10.86 -3.07
CA TYR A 393 -10.62 11.71 -2.62
C TYR A 393 -11.91 11.35 -3.35
N VAL A 394 -12.94 10.96 -2.62
CA VAL A 394 -14.25 10.61 -3.17
C VAL A 394 -15.29 11.59 -2.66
N GLN A 395 -15.96 12.30 -3.56
CA GLN A 395 -17.14 13.08 -3.18
C GLN A 395 -18.33 12.15 -2.97
N VAL A 396 -18.80 12.09 -1.73
CA VAL A 396 -19.99 11.34 -1.36
C VAL A 396 -21.22 12.14 -1.79
N LEU A 397 -21.67 11.87 -3.00
CA LEU A 397 -22.91 12.43 -3.53
C LEU A 397 -24.03 11.40 -3.37
N ALA A 398 -25.14 11.82 -2.78
CA ALA A 398 -26.34 11.02 -2.73
C ALA A 398 -26.90 10.87 -4.14
N LYS A 399 -26.86 9.66 -4.69
CA LYS A 399 -27.60 9.37 -5.92
C LYS A 399 -29.09 9.26 -5.59
N GLY A 400 -29.93 10.01 -6.31
CA GLY A 400 -31.39 9.92 -6.26
C GLY A 400 -31.91 8.60 -6.86
N PRO A 401 -33.22 8.32 -6.71
CA PRO A 401 -33.81 6.99 -6.87
C PRO A 401 -33.59 6.34 -8.25
#